data_AF-A0A2T4IDN8-F1
#
_entry.id   AF-A0A2T4IDN8-F1
#
_cell.length_a   1.000
_cell.length_b   1.000
_cell.length_c   1.000
_cell.angle_alpha   90.00
_cell.angle_beta   90.00
_cell.angle_gamma   90.00
#
_symmetry.space_group_name_H-M   'P 1'
#
loop_
_entity.id
_entity.type
_entity.pdbx_description
1 polymer ?
#
loop_
_entity_poly.entity_id
_entity_poly.type
_entity_poly.pdbx_seq_one_letter_code
_entity_poly.pdbx_strand_id
1 'polypeptide(L)'
;MDRKDLALVDGARSVDTPAQPWPGAVRAAINSAIHAGYRIGRSVCIGHVSGQVVGYNIGSYGPFSGASYPLLVRTPFGVAKCSQRECSLGSSAAA
;
A
#
# COMPACT_ATOMS: atom_id res chain seq x y z
N MET A 1 4.32 23.73 0.00
CA MET A 1 3.43 22.56 -0.13
C MET A 1 3.64 21.99 -1.51
N ASP A 2 4.25 20.81 -1.59
CA ASP A 2 4.53 20.14 -2.86
C ASP A 2 3.21 19.50 -3.35
N ARG A 3 2.61 20.04 -4.42
CA ARG A 3 1.40 19.46 -5.02
C ARG A 3 1.83 18.23 -5.80
N LYS A 4 1.53 17.04 -5.29
CA LYS A 4 1.56 15.83 -6.10
C LYS A 4 0.27 15.75 -6.91
N ASP A 5 0.40 15.82 -8.22
CA ASP A 5 -0.70 15.62 -9.15
C ASP A 5 -1.30 14.22 -8.96
N LEU A 6 -2.64 14.15 -8.95
CA LEU A 6 -3.36 12.90 -8.87
C LEU A 6 -3.27 12.19 -10.23
N ALA A 7 -2.61 11.03 -10.27
CA ALA A 7 -2.55 10.20 -11.47
C ALA A 7 -3.78 9.27 -11.55
N LEU A 8 -4.61 9.46 -12.58
CA LEU A 8 -5.62 8.47 -12.94
C LEU A 8 -4.93 7.32 -13.71
N VAL A 9 -5.07 6.10 -13.20
CA VAL A 9 -4.50 4.91 -13.83
C VAL A 9 -5.63 4.05 -14.36
N ASP A 10 -5.58 3.72 -15.64
CA ASP A 10 -6.51 2.75 -16.24
C ASP A 10 -6.36 1.38 -15.57
N GLY A 11 -7.47 0.80 -15.16
CA GLY A 11 -7.51 -0.49 -14.46
C GLY A 11 -7.24 -1.69 -15.38
N ALA A 12 -7.18 -1.47 -16.69
CA ALA A 12 -6.86 -2.52 -17.65
C ALA A 12 -5.42 -3.03 -17.45
N ARG A 13 -5.25 -4.35 -17.56
CA ARG A 13 -3.92 -4.96 -17.65
C ARG A 13 -3.31 -4.57 -18.98
N SER A 14 -2.38 -3.62 -18.98
CA SER A 14 -1.59 -3.32 -20.16
C SER A 14 -0.59 -4.46 -20.41
N VAL A 15 -0.53 -4.95 -21.66
CA VAL A 15 0.34 -6.08 -22.05
C VAL A 15 1.82 -5.74 -21.81
N ASP A 16 2.15 -4.45 -21.82
CA ASP A 16 3.52 -3.92 -21.64
C ASP A 16 3.91 -3.66 -20.19
N THR A 17 3.05 -3.96 -19.21
CA THR A 17 3.42 -3.74 -17.80
C THR A 17 4.33 -4.87 -17.32
N PRO A 18 5.61 -4.61 -17.03
CA PRO A 18 6.51 -5.66 -16.58
C PRO A 18 5.99 -6.27 -15.28
N ALA A 19 5.86 -7.60 -15.27
CA ALA A 19 5.65 -8.33 -14.03
C ALA A 19 6.81 -8.03 -13.08
N GLN A 20 6.53 -7.82 -11.79
CA GLN A 20 7.58 -7.54 -10.82
C GLN A 20 8.60 -8.69 -10.79
N PRO A 21 9.91 -8.40 -10.61
CA PRO A 21 10.99 -9.31 -11.00
C PRO A 21 11.12 -10.56 -10.13
N TRP A 22 10.40 -10.65 -9.01
CA TRP A 22 10.61 -11.70 -8.01
C TRP A 22 9.31 -12.39 -7.58
N PRO A 23 9.18 -13.72 -7.80
CA PRO A 23 8.00 -14.49 -7.40
C PRO A 23 7.65 -14.38 -5.91
N GLY A 24 8.64 -14.10 -5.05
CA GLY A 24 8.47 -13.96 -3.60
C GLY A 24 8.17 -12.54 -3.09
N ALA A 25 8.25 -11.51 -3.94
CA ALA A 25 8.23 -10.11 -3.48
C ALA A 25 6.91 -9.73 -2.78
N VAL A 26 5.76 -10.18 -3.31
CA VAL A 26 4.45 -9.94 -2.69
C VAL A 26 4.37 -10.59 -1.31
N ARG A 27 4.75 -11.87 -1.20
CA ARG A 27 4.76 -12.58 0.09
C ARG A 27 5.67 -11.89 1.10
N ALA A 28 6.87 -11.50 0.68
CA ALA A 28 7.82 -10.79 1.54
C ALA A 28 7.25 -9.45 2.04
N ALA A 29 6.62 -8.66 1.16
CA ALA A 29 6.00 -7.39 1.52
C ALA A 29 4.83 -7.56 2.50
N ILE A 30 3.98 -8.59 2.29
CA ILE A 30 2.88 -8.92 3.19
C ILE A 30 3.42 -9.34 4.57
N ASN A 31 4.41 -10.23 4.60
CA ASN A 31 5.03 -10.66 5.86
C ASN A 31 5.64 -9.48 6.61
N SER A 32 6.38 -8.61 5.91
CA SER A 32 6.91 -7.38 6.48
C SER A 32 5.81 -6.51 7.10
N ALA A 33 4.68 -6.33 6.41
CA ALA A 33 3.56 -5.54 6.93
C ALA A 33 2.92 -6.17 8.17
N ILE A 34 2.75 -7.49 8.20
CA ILE A 34 2.26 -8.23 9.37
C ILE A 34 3.19 -8.05 10.56
N HIS A 35 4.50 -8.17 10.34
CA HIS A 35 5.52 -7.99 11.40
C HIS A 35 5.56 -6.55 11.92
N ALA A 36 5.29 -5.56 11.07
CA ALA A 36 5.16 -4.15 11.46
C ALA A 36 3.82 -3.82 12.17
N GLY A 37 2.92 -4.80 12.33
CA GLY A 37 1.67 -4.65 13.08
C GLY A 37 0.43 -4.32 12.24
N TYR A 38 0.55 -4.24 10.92
CA TYR A 38 -0.57 -4.03 9.99
C TYR A 38 -1.38 -5.31 9.77
N ARG A 39 -2.09 -5.75 10.82
CA ARG A 39 -2.94 -6.94 10.82
C ARG A 39 -4.38 -6.60 10.42
N ILE A 40 -5.07 -7.54 9.80
CA ILE A 40 -6.50 -7.42 9.47
C ILE A 40 -7.29 -7.06 10.74
N GLY A 41 -8.23 -6.12 10.61
CA GLY A 41 -9.04 -5.58 11.70
C GLY A 41 -8.37 -4.42 12.46
N ARG A 42 -7.08 -4.16 12.24
CA ARG A 42 -6.38 -3.05 12.91
C ARG A 42 -6.76 -1.70 12.30
N SER A 43 -7.17 -0.75 13.13
CA SER A 43 -7.27 0.66 12.74
C SER A 43 -5.87 1.24 12.54
N VAL A 44 -5.69 1.92 11.40
CA VAL A 44 -4.41 2.46 10.95
C VAL A 44 -4.59 3.85 10.38
N CYS A 45 -3.53 4.65 10.46
CA CYS A 45 -3.39 5.89 9.72
C CYS A 45 -2.07 5.79 8.95
N ILE A 46 -2.16 5.68 7.62
CA ILE A 46 -1.00 5.54 6.72
C ILE A 46 -0.90 6.84 5.92
N GLY A 47 0.04 7.71 6.27
CA GLY A 47 0.06 9.08 5.76
C GLY A 47 -1.24 9.81 6.09
N HIS A 48 -2.04 10.14 5.07
CA HIS A 48 -3.37 10.74 5.24
C HIS A 48 -4.53 9.74 5.12
N VAL A 49 -4.23 8.45 4.91
CA VAL A 49 -5.23 7.40 4.75
C VAL A 49 -5.56 6.81 6.11
N SER A 50 -6.68 7.25 6.70
CA SER A 50 -7.23 6.69 7.92
C SER A 50 -8.27 5.61 7.61
N GLY A 51 -8.18 4.47 8.30
CA GLY A 51 -9.13 3.38 8.10
C GLY A 51 -8.77 2.11 8.85
N GLN A 52 -9.31 0.99 8.40
CA GLN A 52 -9.05 -0.34 8.97
C GLN A 52 -8.41 -1.25 7.93
N VAL A 53 -7.37 -1.99 8.31
CA VAL A 53 -6.80 -3.03 7.44
C VAL A 53 -7.84 -4.13 7.22
N VAL A 54 -8.19 -4.40 5.96
CA VAL A 54 -9.17 -5.42 5.59
C VAL A 54 -8.58 -6.58 4.80
N GLY A 55 -7.32 -6.48 4.40
CA GLY A 55 -6.63 -7.55 3.67
C GLY A 55 -5.29 -7.11 3.11
N TYR A 56 -4.78 -7.94 2.21
CA TYR A 56 -3.49 -7.74 1.56
C TYR A 56 -3.63 -7.74 0.04
N ASN A 57 -2.91 -6.85 -0.62
CA ASN A 57 -2.87 -6.77 -2.08
C ASN A 57 -1.98 -7.88 -2.63
N ILE A 58 -2.56 -8.81 -3.39
CA ILE A 58 -1.84 -9.91 -4.04
C ILE A 58 -1.57 -9.65 -5.54
N GLY A 59 -1.92 -8.47 -6.04
CA GLY A 59 -1.72 -8.12 -7.45
C GLY A 59 -0.24 -8.01 -7.78
N SER A 60 0.24 -8.76 -8.77
CA SER A 60 1.66 -8.79 -9.16
C SER A 60 2.04 -7.77 -10.24
N TYR A 61 1.07 -6.96 -10.71
CA TYR A 61 1.21 -6.05 -11.84
C TYR A 61 0.56 -4.69 -11.55
N GLY A 62 0.91 -3.71 -12.39
CA GLY A 62 0.48 -2.31 -12.28
C GLY A 62 1.34 -1.48 -11.32
N PRO A 63 1.17 -0.14 -11.34
CA PRO A 63 1.96 0.77 -10.50
C PRO A 63 1.69 0.59 -9.00
N PHE A 64 0.51 0.06 -8.65
CA PHE A 64 0.10 -0.23 -7.27
C PHE A 64 0.06 -1.74 -7.01
N SER A 65 1.16 -2.42 -7.29
CA SER A 65 1.32 -3.87 -7.05
C SER A 65 1.41 -4.19 -5.55
N GLY A 66 1.14 -5.44 -5.18
CA GLY A 66 1.23 -5.94 -3.81
C GLY A 66 2.65 -5.95 -3.23
N ALA A 67 3.67 -5.96 -4.09
CA ALA A 67 5.06 -5.85 -3.65
C ALA A 67 5.38 -4.44 -3.10
N SER A 68 4.75 -3.41 -3.66
CA SER A 68 4.98 -2.01 -3.28
C SER A 68 3.89 -1.45 -2.36
N TYR A 69 2.65 -1.89 -2.55
CA TYR A 69 1.44 -1.46 -1.82
C TYR A 69 0.73 -2.69 -1.23
N PRO A 70 1.30 -3.34 -0.22
CA PRO A 70 0.81 -4.63 0.29
C PRO A 70 -0.51 -4.53 1.06
N LEU A 71 -0.93 -3.34 1.50
CA LEU A 71 -2.06 -3.18 2.41
C LEU A 71 -3.35 -2.81 1.67
N LEU A 72 -4.47 -3.42 2.08
CA LEU A 72 -5.81 -2.98 1.73
C LEU A 72 -6.47 -2.36 2.95
N VAL A 73 -6.79 -1.07 2.87
CA VAL A 73 -7.38 -0.29 3.97
C VAL A 73 -8.78 0.15 3.57
N ARG A 74 -9.78 -0.23 4.36
CA ARG A 74 -11.15 0.28 4.22
C ARG A 74 -11.22 1.68 4.83
N THR A 75 -11.57 2.63 3.99
CA THR A 75 -11.76 4.05 4.31
C THR A 75 -13.23 4.44 4.08
N PRO A 76 -13.66 5.66 4.44
CA PRO A 76 -14.97 6.18 4.06
C PRO A 76 -15.22 6.25 2.55
N PHE A 77 -14.16 6.27 1.73
CA PHE A 77 -14.24 6.39 0.26
C PHE A 77 -14.07 5.04 -0.46
N GLY A 78 -14.01 3.93 0.27
CA GLY A 78 -13.78 2.59 -0.27
C GLY A 78 -12.45 1.98 0.17
N VAL A 79 -12.02 0.93 -0.53
CA VAL A 79 -10.77 0.21 -0.22
C VAL A 79 -9.60 0.83 -0.98
N ALA A 80 -8.60 1.30 -0.24
CA ALA A 80 -7.36 1.85 -0.78
C ALA A 80 -6.22 0.84 -0.69
N LYS A 81 -5.31 0.88 -1.67
CA LYS A 81 -4.02 0.20 -1.62
C LYS A 81 -3.00 1.13 -1.00
N CYS A 82 -2.28 0.68 0.03
CA CYS A 82 -1.34 1.52 0.76
C CYS A 82 0.05 0.88 0.86
N SER A 83 1.08 1.72 0.86
CA SER A 83 2.46 1.31 1.09
C SER A 83 2.87 1.59 2.53
N GLN A 84 3.71 0.72 3.11
CA GLN A 84 4.35 1.01 4.41
C GLN A 84 5.28 2.24 4.33
N ARG A 85 5.79 2.58 3.14
CA ARG A 85 6.71 3.71 2.92
C ARG A 85 6.02 5.07 2.87
N GLU A 86 4.69 5.10 2.71
CA GLU A 86 3.92 6.35 2.78
C GLU A 86 3.93 6.97 4.19
N CYS A 87 4.44 6.22 5.18
CA CYS A 87 4.64 6.68 6.56
C CYS A 87 5.96 7.47 6.79
N SER A 88 6.82 7.69 5.79
CA SER A 88 8.06 8.46 6.02
C SER A 88 7.82 9.97 5.92
N LEU A 89 7.14 10.56 6.92
CA LEU A 89 7.30 11.96 7.35
C LEU A 89 6.59 12.13 8.70
N GLY A 90 7.40 12.13 9.75
CA GLY A 90 6.94 12.24 11.13
C GLY A 90 7.97 11.61 12.08
N SER A 91 9.22 12.08 12.03
CA SER A 91 10.09 11.97 13.20
C SER A 91 9.29 12.54 14.38
N SER A 92 8.95 11.69 15.34
CA SER A 92 8.70 12.14 16.69
C SER A 92 10.04 12.64 17.22
N ALA A 93 10.29 13.94 17.06
CA ALA A 93 11.12 14.68 17.98
C ALA A 93 10.19 15.16 19.10
N ALA A 94 9.95 14.28 20.06
CA ALA A 94 9.36 14.63 21.35
C ALA A 94 9.94 13.68 22.42
N ALA A 95 11.12 14.06 22.93
CA ALA A 95 11.54 13.96 24.31
C ALA A 95 12.77 14.85 24.50
#